data_AF-A0A952V7Z5-F1
#
_entry.id   AF-A0A952V7Z5-F1
#
_cell.length_a   1.000
_cell.length_b   1.000
_cell.length_c   1.000
_cell.angle_alpha   90.00
_cell.angle_beta   90.00
_cell.angle_gamma   90.00
#
_symmetry.space_group_name_H-M   'P 1'
#
loop_
_entity.id
_entity.type
_entity.pdbx_description
1 polymer ?
#
loop_
_entity_poly.entity_id
_entity_poly.type
_entity_poly.pdbx_seq_one_letter_code
_entity_poly.pdbx_strand_id
1 'polypeptide(L)'
;MCISLGTNAEAQRTVLEYQTFAVVSDPDKPIVDISADLIARCDKRLQQSLNGVTVEVHFGEGSSTEAVQILNKLVEAVRLTQEMLTPLVVPDVRFYLMSMAEVPANFSAKVLSEGNGFYLHVLPISDRRELDLECSQNNEICSDIYLTIPHELSHRSLDRIVQRDARWFDEGLAEYASIKVATVLAPEIARTRLRAYLPRESLHRREIRENIIRWQPFKYRDLKRMNELEIRNDFFFYGAAYQILEYAFANGTDTRRSGLLPRIQSLRNVKKRPISNKELLSVVENELGNGIRSLGVVPETEQIKYVRQAEDVLRPESKNATDHYEALYRLAVFDDISLSRETIESLIDLAFQQSAPHYFSELAATAITRRLRRENFKSFIATYLSSTSKQQKVSIRKLVDGLKKKSIRPL
;
A
#
# COMPACT_ATOMS: atom_id res chain seq x y z
N MET A 1 -25.82 -10.64 -32.09
CA MET A 1 -24.69 -9.80 -32.53
C MET A 1 -23.68 -9.78 -31.40
N CYS A 2 -22.70 -10.70 -31.46
CA CYS A 2 -21.60 -10.77 -30.51
C CYS A 2 -20.64 -9.62 -30.79
N ILE A 3 -20.34 -8.79 -29.80
CA ILE A 3 -19.20 -7.89 -29.90
C ILE A 3 -17.97 -8.74 -29.58
N SER A 4 -17.39 -9.31 -30.63
CA SER A 4 -15.95 -9.49 -30.63
C SER A 4 -15.28 -8.12 -30.50
N LEU A 5 -14.02 -8.15 -30.08
CA LEU A 5 -12.87 -7.64 -30.84
C LEU A 5 -11.93 -6.91 -29.87
N GLY A 6 -10.63 -7.19 -29.95
CA GLY A 6 -9.90 -6.50 -31.00
C GLY A 6 -10.01 -5.00 -30.71
N THR A 7 -9.39 -4.59 -29.61
CA THR A 7 -8.11 -3.85 -29.66
C THR A 7 -8.28 -2.38 -30.03
N ASN A 8 -9.15 -1.62 -29.35
CA ASN A 8 -8.94 -0.17 -29.27
C ASN A 8 -9.77 0.54 -28.18
N ALA A 9 -9.02 1.26 -27.37
CA ALA A 9 -9.20 2.56 -26.76
C ALA A 9 -10.54 3.23 -26.36
N GLU A 10 -11.73 2.77 -26.71
CA GLU A 10 -12.98 3.51 -26.43
C GLU A 10 -14.07 2.72 -25.71
N ALA A 11 -13.88 1.42 -25.48
CA ALA A 11 -14.84 0.56 -24.77
C ALA A 11 -14.85 0.72 -23.22
N GLN A 12 -14.06 1.63 -22.66
CA GLN A 12 -14.03 1.90 -21.21
C GLN A 12 -14.94 3.05 -20.76
N ARG A 13 -15.73 3.66 -21.67
CA ARG A 13 -16.40 4.92 -21.35
C ARG A 13 -17.85 4.84 -20.89
N THR A 14 -18.52 3.67 -20.88
CA THR A 14 -19.87 3.59 -20.31
C THR A 14 -20.25 2.14 -19.95
N VAL A 15 -19.69 1.59 -18.87
CA VAL A 15 -20.36 0.51 -18.14
C VAL A 15 -21.19 1.19 -17.06
N LEU A 16 -22.50 1.25 -17.30
CA LEU A 16 -23.49 1.55 -16.28
C LEU A 16 -23.37 0.51 -15.15
N GLU A 17 -23.04 0.99 -13.96
CA GLU A 17 -23.56 0.58 -12.64
C GLU A 17 -23.99 -0.89 -12.41
N TYR A 18 -23.08 -1.84 -12.62
CA TYR A 18 -23.09 -3.12 -11.91
C TYR A 18 -21.72 -3.28 -11.22
N GLN A 19 -21.65 -3.18 -9.89
CA GLN A 19 -20.38 -3.36 -9.18
C GLN A 19 -20.00 -4.85 -9.21
N THR A 20 -19.15 -5.21 -10.16
CA THR A 20 -18.50 -6.52 -10.21
C THR A 20 -17.27 -6.46 -9.30
N PHE A 21 -17.19 -7.32 -8.28
CA PHE A 21 -15.95 -7.57 -7.55
C PHE A 21 -15.06 -8.47 -8.42
N ALA A 22 -13.78 -8.17 -8.54
CA ALA A 22 -12.85 -9.00 -9.30
C ALA A 22 -11.48 -9.06 -8.59
N VAL A 23 -11.00 -10.27 -8.36
CA VAL A 23 -9.65 -10.57 -7.87
C VAL A 23 -8.85 -11.13 -9.03
N VAL A 24 -7.70 -10.52 -9.30
CA VAL A 24 -6.76 -10.94 -10.33
C VAL A 24 -5.41 -11.17 -9.67
N SER A 25 -5.03 -12.44 -9.48
CA SER A 25 -3.73 -12.82 -8.93
C SER A 25 -2.76 -13.36 -9.99
N ASP A 26 -3.25 -13.85 -11.12
CA ASP A 26 -2.47 -14.46 -12.20
C ASP A 26 -2.91 -13.91 -13.56
N PRO A 27 -2.29 -12.85 -14.09
CA PRO A 27 -2.74 -12.16 -15.31
C PRO A 27 -2.89 -13.05 -16.55
N ASP A 28 -2.25 -14.23 -16.55
CA ASP A 28 -2.26 -15.18 -17.66
C ASP A 28 -3.41 -16.19 -17.57
N LYS A 29 -4.14 -16.24 -16.45
CA LYS A 29 -5.32 -17.08 -16.27
C LYS A 29 -6.62 -16.34 -16.54
N PRO A 30 -7.65 -17.03 -17.10
CA PRO A 30 -8.97 -16.43 -17.27
C PRO A 30 -9.60 -16.10 -15.92
N ILE A 31 -10.39 -15.03 -15.89
CA ILE A 31 -11.22 -14.68 -14.72
C ILE A 31 -12.43 -15.61 -14.70
N VAL A 32 -12.64 -16.31 -13.57
CA VAL A 32 -13.78 -17.20 -13.35
C VAL A 32 -14.92 -16.44 -12.68
N ASP A 33 -16.12 -16.41 -13.27
CA ASP A 33 -17.30 -15.83 -12.64
C ASP A 33 -17.87 -16.82 -11.60
N ILE A 34 -17.79 -16.47 -10.31
CA ILE A 34 -18.23 -17.29 -9.18
C ILE A 34 -19.59 -16.86 -8.62
N SER A 35 -20.31 -15.97 -9.30
CA SER A 35 -21.55 -15.38 -8.78
C SER A 35 -22.62 -16.42 -8.44
N ALA A 36 -22.82 -17.39 -9.34
CA ALA A 36 -23.82 -18.43 -9.17
C ALA A 36 -23.48 -19.34 -7.98
N ASP A 37 -22.20 -19.72 -7.84
CA ASP A 37 -21.75 -20.53 -6.72
C ASP A 37 -21.88 -19.78 -5.38
N LEU A 38 -21.58 -18.48 -5.35
CA LEU A 38 -21.72 -17.66 -4.14
C LEU A 38 -23.18 -17.57 -3.68
N ILE A 39 -24.13 -17.40 -4.61
CA ILE A 39 -25.57 -17.42 -4.31
C ILE A 39 -26.02 -18.81 -3.83
N ALA A 40 -25.51 -19.88 -4.46
CA ALA A 40 -25.93 -21.23 -4.15
C ALA A 40 -25.33 -21.78 -2.84
N ARG A 41 -24.11 -21.36 -2.48
CA ARG A 41 -23.32 -21.94 -1.37
C ARG A 41 -23.32 -21.10 -0.11
N CYS A 42 -23.64 -19.80 -0.18
CA CYS A 42 -23.70 -18.93 0.98
C CYS A 42 -25.16 -18.58 1.33
N ASP A 43 -25.95 -19.61 1.67
CA ASP A 43 -27.39 -19.51 1.93
C ASP A 43 -27.73 -19.12 3.38
N LYS A 44 -26.76 -19.21 4.29
CA LYS A 44 -26.90 -18.81 5.70
C LYS A 44 -26.26 -17.44 5.93
N ARG A 45 -26.80 -16.68 6.90
CA ARG A 45 -26.24 -15.38 7.29
C ARG A 45 -26.24 -15.16 8.79
N LEU A 46 -25.22 -14.44 9.26
CA LEU A 46 -25.16 -13.79 10.56
C LEU A 46 -25.02 -12.29 10.34
N GLN A 47 -25.57 -11.48 11.24
CA GLN A 47 -25.47 -10.03 11.14
C GLN A 47 -25.40 -9.37 12.50
N GLN A 48 -24.75 -8.22 12.55
CA GLN A 48 -24.74 -7.32 13.70
C GLN A 48 -24.70 -5.88 13.22
N SER A 49 -25.50 -5.02 13.86
CA SER A 49 -25.50 -3.58 13.58
C SER A 49 -24.88 -2.82 14.75
N LEU A 50 -23.99 -1.87 14.46
CA LEU A 50 -23.34 -1.03 15.44
C LEU A 50 -23.24 0.40 14.89
N ASN A 51 -23.66 1.40 15.68
CA ASN A 51 -23.57 2.82 15.31
C ASN A 51 -24.14 3.16 13.92
N GLY A 52 -25.21 2.46 13.52
CA GLY A 52 -25.87 2.67 12.23
C GLY A 52 -25.19 1.99 11.03
N VAL A 53 -24.12 1.21 11.26
CA VAL A 53 -23.48 0.36 10.23
C VAL A 53 -23.82 -1.10 10.51
N THR A 54 -24.25 -1.82 9.49
CA THR A 54 -24.56 -3.25 9.54
C THR A 54 -23.43 -4.06 8.95
N VAL A 55 -22.99 -5.09 9.68
CA VAL A 55 -22.00 -6.07 9.22
C VAL A 55 -22.68 -7.42 9.08
N GLU A 56 -22.61 -8.00 7.89
CA GLU A 56 -23.16 -9.32 7.56
C GLU A 56 -22.06 -10.29 7.16
N VAL A 57 -22.16 -11.54 7.61
CA VAL A 57 -21.36 -12.66 7.12
C VAL A 57 -22.30 -13.70 6.52
N HIS A 58 -22.13 -13.99 5.23
CA HIS A 58 -22.86 -15.01 4.48
C HIS A 58 -21.96 -16.24 4.31
N PHE A 59 -22.48 -17.43 4.56
CA PHE A 59 -21.70 -18.67 4.64
C PHE A 59 -22.57 -19.89 4.32
N GLY A 60 -21.91 -21.02 4.04
CA GLY A 60 -22.58 -22.30 3.74
C GLY A 60 -22.71 -23.23 4.94
N GLU A 61 -23.18 -24.45 4.68
CA GLU A 61 -23.22 -25.48 5.72
C GLU A 61 -21.83 -25.83 6.25
N GLY A 62 -21.72 -26.07 7.56
CA GLY A 62 -20.47 -26.47 8.20
C GLY A 62 -19.54 -25.32 8.61
N SER A 63 -19.77 -24.08 8.16
CA SER A 63 -18.90 -22.92 8.47
C SER A 63 -19.44 -21.98 9.55
N SER A 64 -20.40 -22.42 10.37
CA SER A 64 -21.09 -21.54 11.33
C SER A 64 -20.16 -21.01 12.41
N THR A 65 -19.22 -21.81 12.89
CA THR A 65 -18.29 -21.43 13.96
C THR A 65 -17.32 -20.36 13.46
N GLU A 66 -16.78 -20.56 12.26
CA GLU A 66 -15.88 -19.63 11.57
C GLU A 66 -16.62 -18.33 11.25
N ALA A 67 -17.87 -18.41 10.77
CA ALA A 67 -18.69 -17.24 10.48
C ALA A 67 -18.94 -16.37 11.73
N VAL A 68 -19.20 -16.98 12.90
CA VAL A 68 -19.34 -16.24 14.16
C VAL A 68 -18.04 -15.52 14.53
N GLN A 69 -16.90 -16.21 14.43
CA GLN A 69 -15.60 -15.61 14.76
C GLN A 69 -15.24 -14.47 13.80
N ILE A 70 -15.44 -14.66 12.49
CA ILE A 70 -15.22 -13.63 11.47
C ILE A 70 -16.14 -12.44 11.70
N LEU A 71 -17.43 -12.66 11.99
CA LEU A 71 -18.37 -11.58 12.28
C LEU A 71 -17.88 -10.74 13.48
N ASN A 72 -17.47 -11.38 14.57
CA ASN A 72 -16.98 -10.67 15.76
C ASN A 72 -15.76 -9.79 15.45
N LYS A 73 -14.81 -10.31 14.65
CA LYS A 73 -13.60 -9.57 14.25
C LYS A 73 -13.93 -8.42 13.29
N LEU A 74 -14.82 -8.66 12.32
CA LEU A 74 -15.26 -7.65 11.35
C LEU A 74 -16.00 -6.50 12.04
N VAL A 75 -16.93 -6.81 12.96
CA VAL A 75 -17.69 -5.78 13.70
C VAL A 75 -16.73 -4.83 14.42
N GLU A 76 -15.71 -5.37 15.07
CA GLU A 76 -14.73 -4.55 15.79
C GLU A 76 -13.84 -3.73 14.84
N ALA A 77 -13.39 -4.31 13.73
CA ALA A 77 -12.61 -3.59 12.72
C ALA A 77 -13.42 -2.45 12.07
N VAL A 78 -14.69 -2.71 11.72
CA VAL A 78 -15.62 -1.72 11.14
C VAL A 78 -15.94 -0.63 12.16
N ARG A 79 -16.16 -0.98 13.44
CA ARG A 79 -16.36 0.00 14.52
C ARG A 79 -15.19 0.98 14.61
N LEU A 80 -13.98 0.46 14.73
CA LEU A 80 -12.77 1.30 14.84
C LEU A 80 -12.57 2.16 13.58
N THR A 81 -12.85 1.61 12.40
CA THR A 81 -12.82 2.35 11.14
C THR A 81 -13.81 3.51 11.16
N GLN A 82 -15.06 3.27 11.58
CA GLN A 82 -16.09 4.30 11.68
C GLN A 82 -15.72 5.40 12.68
N GLU A 83 -15.16 5.04 13.83
CA GLU A 83 -14.70 6.01 14.84
C GLU A 83 -13.61 6.92 14.27
N MET A 84 -12.64 6.35 13.54
CA MET A 84 -11.56 7.12 12.90
C MET A 84 -12.04 8.01 11.77
N LEU A 85 -13.00 7.53 10.98
CA LEU A 85 -13.51 8.24 9.82
C LEU A 85 -14.62 9.24 10.17
N THR A 86 -15.09 9.28 11.41
CA THR A 86 -16.11 10.25 11.84
C THR A 86 -15.67 11.68 11.50
N PRO A 87 -16.51 12.49 10.81
CA PRO A 87 -17.96 12.32 10.58
C PRO A 87 -18.34 11.76 9.20
N LEU A 88 -17.42 11.12 8.49
CA LEU A 88 -17.72 10.48 7.21
C LEU A 88 -18.63 9.26 7.42
N VAL A 89 -19.43 8.96 6.39
CA VAL A 89 -20.33 7.81 6.40
C VAL A 89 -19.58 6.58 5.92
N VAL A 90 -19.43 5.59 6.80
CA VAL A 90 -18.94 4.26 6.45
C VAL A 90 -20.12 3.42 5.95
N PRO A 91 -20.01 2.76 4.79
CA PRO A 91 -21.08 1.90 4.28
C PRO A 91 -21.23 0.62 5.12
N ASP A 92 -22.39 -0.02 5.01
CA ASP A 92 -22.61 -1.36 5.54
C ASP A 92 -21.63 -2.36 4.91
N VAL A 93 -21.33 -3.48 5.58
CA VAL A 93 -20.35 -4.48 5.12
C VAL A 93 -21.02 -5.82 4.95
N ARG A 94 -20.79 -6.47 3.80
CA ARG A 94 -21.21 -7.84 3.55
C ARG A 94 -20.01 -8.68 3.15
N PHE A 95 -19.72 -9.69 3.96
CA PHE A 95 -18.60 -10.60 3.79
C PHE A 95 -19.13 -11.99 3.41
N TYR A 96 -18.66 -12.54 2.29
CA TYR A 96 -19.00 -13.89 1.85
C TYR A 96 -17.87 -14.85 2.15
N LEU A 97 -18.13 -15.83 3.02
CA LEU A 97 -17.24 -16.96 3.31
C LEU A 97 -17.65 -18.14 2.43
N MET A 98 -16.88 -18.39 1.38
CA MET A 98 -17.26 -19.33 0.32
C MET A 98 -16.34 -20.55 0.31
N SER A 99 -16.87 -21.70 0.70
CA SER A 99 -16.14 -22.97 0.66
C SER A 99 -16.11 -23.56 -0.76
N MET A 100 -14.90 -23.84 -1.26
CA MET A 100 -14.65 -24.41 -2.58
C MET A 100 -13.59 -25.51 -2.54
N ALA A 101 -13.77 -26.55 -3.37
CA ALA A 101 -12.78 -27.63 -3.48
C ALA A 101 -11.41 -27.11 -3.97
N GLU A 102 -11.43 -26.22 -4.96
CA GLU A 102 -10.25 -25.53 -5.49
C GLU A 102 -10.57 -24.04 -5.66
N VAL A 103 -9.72 -23.18 -5.08
CA VAL A 103 -9.86 -21.73 -5.21
C VAL A 103 -9.26 -21.29 -6.54
N PRO A 104 -10.03 -20.67 -7.45
CA PRO A 104 -9.49 -20.17 -8.70
C PRO A 104 -8.48 -19.04 -8.43
N ALA A 105 -7.39 -19.01 -9.21
CA ALA A 105 -6.39 -17.95 -9.10
C ALA A 105 -7.00 -16.56 -9.42
N ASN A 106 -7.87 -16.47 -10.43
CA ASN A 106 -8.60 -15.25 -10.76
C ASN A 106 -10.10 -15.51 -10.69
N PHE A 107 -10.83 -14.62 -10.04
CA PHE A 107 -12.28 -14.73 -9.98
C PHE A 107 -12.98 -13.38 -9.96
N SER A 108 -14.25 -13.38 -10.34
CA SER A 108 -15.15 -12.24 -10.20
C SER A 108 -16.48 -12.66 -9.63
N ALA A 109 -17.10 -11.79 -8.84
CA ALA A 109 -18.43 -11.97 -8.30
C ALA A 109 -19.32 -10.76 -8.64
N LYS A 110 -20.44 -11.04 -9.28
CA LYS A 110 -21.58 -10.15 -9.51
C LYS A 110 -22.64 -10.52 -8.49
N VAL A 111 -22.43 -10.08 -7.26
CA VAL A 111 -23.47 -10.16 -6.24
C VAL A 111 -24.40 -8.97 -6.46
N LEU A 112 -25.73 -9.19 -6.45
CA LEU A 112 -26.75 -8.17 -6.65
C LEU A 112 -26.52 -6.98 -5.71
N SER A 113 -25.81 -5.96 -6.21
CA SER A 113 -25.43 -4.75 -5.49
C SER A 113 -26.37 -3.58 -5.79
N GLU A 114 -27.47 -3.80 -6.52
CA GLU A 114 -28.39 -2.72 -6.87
C GLU A 114 -29.01 -2.14 -5.58
N GLY A 115 -28.55 -0.95 -5.19
CA GLY A 115 -29.27 -0.02 -4.32
C GLY A 115 -28.98 -0.05 -2.81
N ASN A 116 -28.34 -1.09 -2.26
CA ASN A 116 -28.41 -1.31 -0.80
C ASN A 116 -27.28 -0.70 0.04
N GLY A 117 -26.29 -0.03 -0.56
CA GLY A 117 -25.28 0.71 0.20
C GLY A 117 -24.20 -0.13 0.92
N PHE A 118 -24.09 -1.42 0.62
CA PHE A 118 -23.07 -2.31 1.19
C PHE A 118 -21.74 -2.28 0.41
N TYR A 119 -20.63 -2.31 1.13
CA TYR A 119 -19.34 -2.79 0.65
C TYR A 119 -19.32 -4.32 0.67
N LEU A 120 -18.86 -4.93 -0.43
CA LEU A 120 -18.88 -6.39 -0.63
C LEU A 120 -17.45 -6.94 -0.59
N HIS A 121 -17.21 -7.96 0.24
CA HIS A 121 -15.96 -8.73 0.27
C HIS A 121 -16.26 -10.21 0.07
N VAL A 122 -15.45 -10.90 -0.73
CA VAL A 122 -15.59 -12.34 -0.99
C VAL A 122 -14.29 -13.04 -0.67
N LEU A 123 -14.35 -14.01 0.24
CA LEU A 123 -13.23 -14.86 0.62
C LEU A 123 -13.52 -16.31 0.21
N PRO A 124 -12.99 -16.77 -0.94
CA PRO A 124 -13.02 -18.18 -1.29
C PRO A 124 -11.99 -18.95 -0.46
N ILE A 125 -12.44 -19.99 0.23
CA ILE A 125 -11.60 -20.85 1.07
C ILE A 125 -11.58 -22.26 0.49
N SER A 126 -10.42 -22.92 0.56
CA SER A 126 -10.34 -24.32 0.17
C SER A 126 -10.97 -25.21 1.26
N ASP A 127 -11.87 -26.11 0.87
CA ASP A 127 -12.51 -27.09 1.77
C ASP A 127 -11.50 -27.97 2.54
N ARG A 128 -10.23 -27.97 2.11
CA ARG A 128 -9.16 -28.79 2.66
C ARG A 128 -8.28 -28.07 3.68
N ARG A 129 -8.52 -26.78 3.94
CA ARG A 129 -7.65 -25.95 4.78
C ARG A 129 -8.42 -25.43 5.98
N GLU A 130 -7.93 -25.73 7.18
CA GLU A 130 -8.40 -25.06 8.40
C GLU A 130 -8.08 -23.56 8.33
N LEU A 131 -9.06 -22.73 8.68
CA LEU A 131 -8.86 -21.29 8.78
C LEU A 131 -8.13 -20.98 10.09
N ASP A 132 -6.94 -20.40 9.99
CA ASP A 132 -6.32 -19.79 11.17
C ASP A 132 -7.05 -18.47 11.46
N LEU A 133 -7.83 -18.45 12.54
CA LEU A 133 -8.56 -17.27 13.01
C LEU A 133 -7.89 -16.63 14.23
N GLU A 134 -6.78 -17.20 14.70
CA GLU A 134 -6.00 -16.69 15.83
C GLU A 134 -5.02 -15.60 15.40
N CYS A 135 -4.86 -15.38 14.09
CA CYS A 135 -4.00 -14.34 13.51
C CYS A 135 -2.54 -14.42 13.97
N SER A 136 -2.08 -15.63 14.32
CA SER A 136 -0.82 -15.85 15.02
C SER A 136 0.42 -15.63 14.13
N GLN A 137 0.29 -15.77 12.79
CA GLN A 137 1.32 -15.38 11.80
C GLN A 137 0.70 -14.99 10.46
N ASN A 138 1.04 -13.79 9.96
CA ASN A 138 0.75 -13.21 8.63
C ASN A 138 -0.38 -13.92 7.85
N ASN A 139 -1.59 -13.84 8.42
CA ASN A 139 -2.74 -14.57 7.96
C ASN A 139 -3.53 -13.74 6.95
N GLU A 140 -3.86 -14.33 5.81
CA GLU A 140 -4.59 -13.68 4.72
C GLU A 140 -5.97 -13.16 5.18
N ILE A 141 -6.69 -13.95 5.99
CA ILE A 141 -8.02 -13.59 6.52
C ILE A 141 -7.91 -12.40 7.48
N CYS A 142 -6.95 -12.45 8.40
CA CYS A 142 -6.75 -11.35 9.34
C CYS A 142 -6.22 -10.10 8.64
N SER A 143 -5.41 -10.25 7.58
CA SER A 143 -4.98 -9.14 6.74
C SER A 143 -6.17 -8.52 6.01
N ASP A 144 -7.09 -9.33 5.48
CA ASP A 144 -8.32 -8.84 4.88
C ASP A 144 -9.20 -8.09 5.87
N ILE A 145 -9.44 -8.67 7.04
CA ILE A 145 -10.31 -8.07 8.07
C ILE A 145 -9.71 -6.79 8.65
N TYR A 146 -8.41 -6.77 8.95
CA TYR A 146 -7.80 -5.67 9.71
C TYR A 146 -7.05 -4.65 8.85
N LEU A 147 -6.67 -4.98 7.61
CA LEU A 147 -6.03 -4.05 6.68
C LEU A 147 -6.94 -3.73 5.50
N THR A 148 -7.32 -4.73 4.70
CA THR A 148 -8.02 -4.53 3.43
C THR A 148 -9.38 -3.86 3.63
N ILE A 149 -10.22 -4.40 4.52
CA ILE A 149 -11.57 -3.87 4.73
C ILE A 149 -11.55 -2.43 5.24
N PRO A 150 -10.80 -2.06 6.31
CA PRO A 150 -10.67 -0.67 6.72
C PRO A 150 -10.15 0.27 5.63
N HIS A 151 -9.20 -0.19 4.82
CA HIS A 151 -8.65 0.55 3.67
C HIS A 151 -9.76 0.85 2.66
N GLU A 152 -10.47 -0.18 2.19
CA GLU A 152 -11.52 -0.05 1.19
C GLU A 152 -12.73 0.74 1.68
N LEU A 153 -13.11 0.60 2.96
CA LEU A 153 -14.17 1.41 3.56
C LEU A 153 -13.82 2.90 3.60
N SER A 154 -12.54 3.24 3.73
CA SER A 154 -12.09 4.64 3.66
C SER A 154 -12.31 5.22 2.26
N HIS A 155 -11.95 4.49 1.20
CA HIS A 155 -12.24 4.89 -0.18
C HIS A 155 -13.73 5.11 -0.41
N ARG A 156 -14.57 4.17 0.06
CA ARG A 156 -16.04 4.29 -0.07
C ARG A 156 -16.59 5.49 0.68
N SER A 157 -16.03 5.81 1.84
CA SER A 157 -16.40 6.99 2.63
C SER A 157 -16.04 8.30 1.93
N LEU A 158 -15.07 8.28 1.01
CA LEU A 158 -14.60 9.45 0.25
C LEU A 158 -15.17 9.60 -1.17
N ASP A 159 -15.78 8.55 -1.76
CA ASP A 159 -16.22 8.46 -3.18
C ASP A 159 -17.12 9.63 -3.65
N ARG A 160 -17.72 10.40 -2.73
CA ARG A 160 -18.53 11.60 -3.03
C ARG A 160 -18.12 12.86 -2.26
N ILE A 161 -17.02 12.78 -1.53
CA ILE A 161 -16.48 13.87 -0.70
C ILE A 161 -15.30 14.53 -1.38
N VAL A 162 -14.41 13.74 -1.98
CA VAL A 162 -13.16 14.21 -2.56
C VAL A 162 -13.12 13.89 -4.06
N GLN A 163 -12.55 14.78 -4.86
CA GLN A 163 -12.33 14.54 -6.28
C GLN A 163 -11.24 13.48 -6.50
N ARG A 164 -11.38 12.71 -7.58
CA ARG A 164 -10.42 11.63 -7.92
C ARG A 164 -8.99 12.13 -8.20
N ASP A 165 -8.79 13.43 -8.36
CA ASP A 165 -7.48 14.05 -8.57
C ASP A 165 -6.66 14.20 -7.27
N ALA A 166 -7.26 13.92 -6.10
CA ALA A 166 -6.62 13.98 -4.79
C ALA A 166 -6.26 12.58 -4.26
N ARG A 167 -5.73 11.71 -5.13
CA ARG A 167 -5.36 10.32 -4.80
C ARG A 167 -4.50 10.19 -3.55
N TRP A 168 -3.54 11.09 -3.36
CA TRP A 168 -2.66 11.08 -2.18
C TRP A 168 -3.44 11.15 -0.86
N PHE A 169 -4.57 11.85 -0.82
CA PHE A 169 -5.37 11.92 0.40
C PHE A 169 -6.24 10.68 0.56
N ASP A 170 -6.85 10.21 -0.52
CA ASP A 170 -7.70 9.03 -0.53
C ASP A 170 -6.94 7.78 -0.06
N GLU A 171 -5.82 7.49 -0.72
CA GLU A 171 -4.91 6.39 -0.37
C GLU A 171 -4.25 6.60 1.00
N GLY A 172 -3.88 7.84 1.33
CA GLY A 172 -3.32 8.17 2.63
C GLY A 172 -4.29 7.91 3.78
N LEU A 173 -5.58 8.22 3.59
CA LEU A 173 -6.61 8.01 4.62
C LEU A 173 -6.92 6.53 4.78
N ALA A 174 -6.98 5.82 3.66
CA ALA A 174 -7.16 4.37 3.62
C ALA A 174 -6.02 3.64 4.34
N GLU A 175 -4.76 3.99 4.08
CA GLU A 175 -3.61 3.44 4.82
C GLU A 175 -3.58 3.89 6.28
N TYR A 176 -3.99 5.13 6.58
CA TYR A 176 -4.07 5.59 7.97
C TYR A 176 -5.08 4.76 8.77
N ALA A 177 -6.30 4.58 8.24
CA ALA A 177 -7.34 3.78 8.89
C ALA A 177 -6.92 2.32 9.04
N SER A 178 -6.41 1.70 7.98
CA SER A 178 -5.96 0.30 7.99
C SER A 178 -4.88 0.05 9.04
N ILE A 179 -3.84 0.89 9.09
CA ILE A 179 -2.75 0.74 10.05
C ILE A 179 -3.22 1.00 11.47
N LYS A 180 -4.07 2.00 11.72
CA LYS A 180 -4.56 2.28 13.08
C LYS A 180 -5.47 1.16 13.58
N VAL A 181 -6.36 0.61 12.75
CA VAL A 181 -7.19 -0.55 13.12
C VAL A 181 -6.33 -1.76 13.41
N ALA A 182 -5.42 -2.11 12.50
CA ALA A 182 -4.54 -3.25 12.68
C ALA A 182 -3.59 -3.08 13.88
N THR A 183 -3.14 -1.86 14.19
CA THR A 183 -2.30 -1.61 15.39
C THR A 183 -3.03 -1.95 16.69
N VAL A 184 -4.36 -1.79 16.73
CA VAL A 184 -5.17 -2.13 17.90
C VAL A 184 -5.52 -3.62 17.93
N LEU A 185 -5.94 -4.19 16.80
CA LEU A 185 -6.53 -5.53 16.74
C LEU A 185 -5.56 -6.65 16.35
N ALA A 186 -4.51 -6.33 15.59
CA ALA A 186 -3.49 -7.27 15.13
C ALA A 186 -2.11 -6.59 14.96
N PRO A 187 -1.43 -6.22 16.07
CA PRO A 187 -0.23 -5.37 16.03
C PRO A 187 0.92 -5.92 15.18
N GLU A 188 1.05 -7.25 15.11
CA GLU A 188 2.07 -7.92 14.31
C GLU A 188 1.83 -7.75 12.79
N ILE A 189 0.57 -7.77 12.36
CA ILE A 189 0.17 -7.52 10.97
C ILE A 189 0.47 -6.05 10.62
N ALA A 190 0.10 -5.10 11.49
CA ALA A 190 0.41 -3.68 11.30
C ALA A 190 1.92 -3.43 11.20
N ARG A 191 2.71 -4.05 12.10
CA ARG A 191 4.18 -3.95 12.08
C ARG A 191 4.74 -4.46 10.76
N THR A 192 4.24 -5.59 10.26
CA THR A 192 4.69 -6.18 8.99
C THR A 192 4.35 -5.27 7.82
N ARG A 193 3.12 -4.73 7.75
CA ARG A 193 2.69 -3.77 6.71
C ARG A 193 3.56 -2.52 6.69
N LEU A 194 3.81 -1.92 7.86
CA LEU A 194 4.65 -0.72 8.00
C LEU A 194 6.09 -0.97 7.52
N ARG A 195 6.68 -2.12 7.85
CA ARG A 195 8.07 -2.43 7.49
C ARG A 195 8.24 -2.79 6.01
N ALA A 196 7.28 -3.50 5.44
CA ALA A 196 7.37 -4.01 4.07
C ALA A 196 6.86 -3.01 3.01
N TYR A 197 5.86 -2.17 3.33
CA TYR A 197 5.12 -1.42 2.31
C TYR A 197 4.99 0.09 2.57
N LEU A 198 5.07 0.54 3.83
CA LEU A 198 4.90 1.95 4.22
C LEU A 198 6.12 2.49 4.98
N PRO A 199 7.26 2.64 4.31
CA PRO A 199 8.49 3.04 4.97
C PRO A 199 8.38 4.41 5.65
N ARG A 200 8.85 4.49 6.89
CA ARG A 200 8.71 5.66 7.78
C ARG A 200 9.57 6.86 7.37
N GLU A 201 10.46 6.69 6.41
CA GLU A 201 11.35 7.75 5.96
C GLU A 201 10.95 8.27 4.57
N SER A 202 9.76 7.92 4.07
CA SER A 202 9.26 8.35 2.75
C SER A 202 9.25 9.87 2.60
N LEU A 203 8.73 10.58 3.61
CA LEU A 203 8.73 12.04 3.63
C LEU A 203 10.11 12.68 3.82
N HIS A 204 11.17 11.96 4.18
CA HIS A 204 12.52 12.55 4.29
C HIS A 204 13.03 13.08 2.94
N ARG A 205 12.57 12.48 1.84
CA ARG A 205 12.98 12.85 0.49
C ARG A 205 12.25 14.09 -0.02
N ARG A 206 13.02 15.10 -0.41
CA ARG A 206 12.49 16.34 -0.96
C ARG A 206 11.61 16.11 -2.20
N GLU A 207 12.04 15.25 -3.13
CA GLU A 207 11.29 15.02 -4.36
C GLU A 207 9.92 14.36 -4.09
N ILE A 208 9.84 13.48 -3.08
CA ILE A 208 8.56 12.87 -2.67
C ILE A 208 7.63 13.94 -2.10
N ARG A 209 8.13 14.83 -1.22
CA ARG A 209 7.35 15.96 -0.69
C ARG A 209 6.85 16.91 -1.79
N GLU A 210 7.66 17.13 -2.83
CA GLU A 210 7.30 18.01 -3.94
C GLU A 210 6.29 17.39 -4.91
N ASN A 211 6.34 16.06 -5.10
CA ASN A 211 5.56 15.38 -6.11
C ASN A 211 4.29 14.71 -5.58
N ILE A 212 4.20 14.38 -4.29
CA ILE A 212 3.05 13.63 -3.73
C ILE A 212 1.71 14.32 -3.97
N ILE A 213 1.68 15.65 -3.88
CA ILE A 213 0.45 16.44 -4.10
C ILE A 213 -0.01 16.43 -5.57
N ARG A 214 0.86 15.97 -6.48
CA ARG A 214 0.59 15.79 -7.91
C ARG A 214 0.46 14.32 -8.29
N TRP A 215 0.45 13.41 -7.31
CA TRP A 215 0.34 11.99 -7.55
C TRP A 215 -0.96 11.68 -8.31
N GLN A 216 -0.82 11.07 -9.49
CA GLN A 216 -1.93 10.68 -10.34
C GLN A 216 -2.06 9.15 -10.37
N PRO A 217 -3.28 8.61 -10.54
CA PRO A 217 -3.46 7.20 -10.84
C PRO A 217 -2.74 6.85 -12.13
N PHE A 218 -2.08 5.70 -12.15
CA PHE A 218 -1.58 5.12 -13.38
C PHE A 218 -2.75 4.82 -14.31
N LYS A 219 -2.62 5.11 -15.60
CA LYS A 219 -3.67 4.72 -16.55
C LYS A 219 -3.65 3.20 -16.63
N TYR A 220 -4.83 2.56 -16.69
CA TYR A 220 -4.96 1.10 -16.74
C TYR A 220 -4.16 0.44 -17.89
N ARG A 221 -3.91 1.17 -18.99
CA ARG A 221 -3.07 0.70 -20.10
C ARG A 221 -1.57 0.66 -19.77
N ASP A 222 -1.15 1.46 -18.79
CA ASP A 222 0.21 1.55 -18.31
C ASP A 222 0.49 0.42 -17.29
N LEU A 223 -0.51 -0.01 -16.50
CA LEU A 223 -0.37 -1.11 -15.51
C LEU A 223 0.17 -2.43 -16.12
N LYS A 224 -0.25 -2.79 -17.35
CA LYS A 224 0.28 -3.99 -18.05
C LYS A 224 1.72 -3.82 -18.56
N ARG A 225 2.22 -2.59 -18.58
CA ARG A 225 3.57 -2.22 -19.02
C ARG A 225 4.44 -1.77 -17.86
N MET A 226 3.87 -1.74 -16.65
CA MET A 226 4.60 -1.32 -15.49
C MET A 226 5.68 -2.33 -15.18
N ASN A 227 6.91 -1.85 -15.25
CA ASN A 227 7.98 -2.59 -14.61
C ASN A 227 7.83 -2.45 -13.09
N GLU A 228 8.44 -3.38 -12.37
CA GLU A 228 8.40 -3.38 -10.91
C GLU A 228 8.86 -2.05 -10.29
N LEU A 229 9.73 -1.30 -10.98
CA LEU A 229 10.22 0.03 -10.60
C LEU A 229 9.07 1.06 -10.47
N GLU A 230 8.08 1.01 -11.35
CA GLU A 230 6.95 1.95 -11.39
C GLU A 230 5.91 1.64 -10.30
N ILE A 231 5.64 0.36 -10.04
CA ILE A 231 4.80 -0.09 -8.91
C ILE A 231 5.45 0.31 -7.58
N ARG A 232 6.78 0.25 -7.50
CA ARG A 232 7.52 0.60 -6.29
C ARG A 232 7.62 2.10 -6.02
N ASN A 233 7.63 2.92 -7.07
CA ASN A 233 7.46 4.38 -6.90
C ASN A 233 6.14 4.71 -6.21
N ASP A 234 5.08 3.95 -6.49
CA ASP A 234 3.79 4.09 -5.81
C ASP A 234 3.95 3.87 -4.30
N PHE A 235 4.69 2.85 -3.84
CA PHE A 235 4.88 2.60 -2.39
C PHE A 235 5.51 3.78 -1.63
N PHE A 236 6.42 4.53 -2.25
CA PHE A 236 6.94 5.75 -1.61
C PHE A 236 5.85 6.81 -1.45
N PHE A 237 4.96 6.94 -2.42
CA PHE A 237 3.84 7.87 -2.36
C PHE A 237 2.76 7.40 -1.37
N TYR A 238 2.45 6.10 -1.31
CA TYR A 238 1.60 5.51 -0.27
C TYR A 238 2.15 5.77 1.13
N GLY A 239 3.43 5.47 1.36
CA GLY A 239 4.10 5.74 2.63
C GLY A 239 4.05 7.22 3.00
N ALA A 240 4.43 8.11 2.08
CA ALA A 240 4.38 9.54 2.33
C ALA A 240 2.95 10.08 2.54
N ALA A 241 1.95 9.55 1.84
CA ALA A 241 0.54 9.92 1.99
C ALA A 241 0.02 9.56 3.38
N TYR A 242 0.26 8.32 3.79
CA TYR A 242 0.01 7.84 5.15
C TYR A 242 0.65 8.76 6.18
N GLN A 243 1.94 9.09 6.02
CA GLN A 243 2.67 9.92 6.97
C GLN A 243 2.10 11.35 7.06
N ILE A 244 1.74 11.99 5.93
CA ILE A 244 1.14 13.33 5.93
C ILE A 244 -0.13 13.33 6.77
N LEU A 245 -1.00 12.34 6.57
CA LEU A 245 -2.23 12.24 7.34
C LEU A 245 -1.96 11.88 8.79
N GLU A 246 -1.00 11.00 9.08
CA GLU A 246 -0.60 10.72 10.45
C GLU A 246 -0.18 12.00 11.19
N TYR A 247 0.62 12.87 10.57
CA TYR A 247 0.97 14.19 11.14
C TYR A 247 -0.25 15.09 11.29
N ALA A 248 -1.12 15.16 10.27
CA ALA A 248 -2.32 16.01 10.30
C ALA A 248 -3.32 15.57 11.38
N PHE A 249 -3.44 14.27 11.63
CA PHE A 249 -4.28 13.71 12.69
C PHE A 249 -3.64 13.84 14.08
N ALA A 250 -2.30 13.79 14.19
CA ALA A 250 -1.57 13.88 15.46
C ALA A 250 -1.42 15.30 16.02
N ASN A 251 -1.54 16.35 15.19
CA ASN A 251 -1.49 17.75 15.65
C ASN A 251 -2.72 18.18 16.48
N GLY A 252 -3.72 17.32 16.64
CA GLY A 252 -4.77 17.46 17.64
C GLY A 252 -4.37 16.74 18.92
N THR A 253 -4.36 17.44 20.06
CA THR A 253 -4.07 16.90 21.41
C THR A 253 -5.03 15.82 21.90
N ASP A 254 -6.00 15.42 21.08
CA ASP A 254 -6.86 14.26 21.29
C ASP A 254 -7.04 13.57 19.93
N THR A 255 -6.43 12.39 19.77
CA THR A 255 -6.50 11.58 18.53
C THR A 255 -7.93 11.22 18.14
N ARG A 256 -8.90 11.39 19.05
CA ARG A 256 -10.34 11.18 18.80
C ARG A 256 -11.03 12.36 18.11
N ARG A 257 -10.35 13.51 17.93
CA ARG A 257 -10.92 14.72 17.32
C ARG A 257 -9.87 15.57 16.59
N SER A 258 -9.22 15.02 15.56
CA SER A 258 -8.65 15.94 14.56
C SER A 258 -9.77 16.80 13.96
N GLY A 259 -9.52 18.09 13.74
CA GLY A 259 -10.46 18.96 13.05
C GLY A 259 -10.58 18.66 11.55
N LEU A 260 -9.68 17.82 11.01
CA LEU A 260 -9.50 17.60 9.59
C LEU A 260 -10.76 17.07 8.91
N LEU A 261 -11.25 15.87 9.29
CA LEU A 261 -12.43 15.27 8.64
C LEU A 261 -13.71 16.10 8.86
N PRO A 262 -13.99 16.67 10.06
CA PRO A 262 -15.08 17.62 10.23
C PRO A 262 -15.01 18.85 9.31
N ARG A 263 -13.82 19.43 9.11
CA ARG A 263 -13.64 20.58 8.21
C ARG A 263 -13.83 20.19 6.75
N ILE A 264 -13.31 19.04 6.33
CA ILE A 264 -13.53 18.49 4.99
C ILE A 264 -15.03 18.28 4.76
N GLN A 265 -15.73 17.62 5.69
CA GLN A 265 -17.16 17.38 5.56
C GLN A 265 -17.97 18.70 5.51
N SER A 266 -17.62 19.67 6.36
CA SER A 266 -18.23 21.00 6.37
C SER A 266 -18.00 21.73 5.04
N LEU A 267 -16.76 21.72 4.53
CA LEU A 267 -16.42 22.33 3.25
C LEU A 267 -17.21 21.71 2.10
N ARG A 268 -17.30 20.37 2.05
CA ARG A 268 -18.11 19.65 1.07
C ARG A 268 -19.58 20.06 1.17
N ASN A 269 -20.12 20.17 2.40
CA ASN A 269 -21.51 20.53 2.63
C ASN A 269 -21.84 21.97 2.22
N VAL A 270 -20.90 22.90 2.33
CA VAL A 270 -21.03 24.28 1.84
C VAL A 270 -20.93 24.31 0.31
N LYS A 271 -19.96 23.60 -0.28
CA LYS A 271 -19.70 23.61 -1.72
C LYS A 271 -20.73 22.82 -2.54
N LYS A 272 -21.41 21.84 -1.93
CA LYS A 272 -22.35 20.92 -2.60
C LYS A 272 -21.74 20.16 -3.79
N ARG A 273 -20.41 19.98 -3.79
CA ARG A 273 -19.66 19.18 -4.77
C ARG A 273 -18.46 18.52 -4.10
N PRO A 274 -17.87 17.48 -4.71
CA PRO A 274 -16.60 16.93 -4.24
C PRO A 274 -15.50 18.01 -4.18
N ILE A 275 -14.65 17.89 -3.16
CA ILE A 275 -13.55 18.82 -2.84
C ILE A 275 -12.39 18.54 -3.79
N SER A 276 -11.88 19.59 -4.43
CA SER A 276 -10.71 19.48 -5.32
C SER A 276 -9.42 19.27 -4.54
N ASN A 277 -8.41 18.69 -5.19
CA ASN A 277 -7.08 18.53 -4.59
C ASN A 277 -6.53 19.85 -4.01
N LYS A 278 -6.69 20.98 -4.71
CA LYS A 278 -6.24 22.30 -4.21
C LYS A 278 -6.94 22.72 -2.92
N GLU A 279 -8.25 22.52 -2.84
CA GLU A 279 -9.03 22.85 -1.64
C GLU A 279 -8.65 21.94 -0.48
N LEU A 280 -8.46 20.65 -0.74
CA LEU A 280 -8.06 19.65 0.24
C LEU A 280 -6.67 19.93 0.82
N LEU A 281 -5.70 20.24 -0.05
CA LEU A 281 -4.36 20.65 0.35
C LEU A 281 -4.40 21.86 1.27
N SER A 282 -5.23 22.86 0.96
CA SER A 282 -5.36 24.03 1.83
C SER A 282 -5.88 23.66 3.23
N VAL A 283 -6.86 22.75 3.33
CA VAL A 283 -7.35 22.29 4.64
C VAL A 283 -6.26 21.53 5.39
N VAL A 284 -5.55 20.63 4.71
CA VAL A 284 -4.50 19.81 5.33
C VAL A 284 -3.30 20.66 5.76
N GLU A 285 -2.83 21.60 4.93
CA GLU A 285 -1.74 22.51 5.30
C GLU A 285 -2.11 23.40 6.49
N ASN A 286 -3.36 23.84 6.59
CA ASN A 286 -3.84 24.58 7.76
C ASN A 286 -3.80 23.73 9.04
N GLU A 287 -4.13 22.44 8.97
CA GLU A 287 -4.02 21.52 10.12
C GLU A 287 -2.57 21.20 10.49
N LEU A 288 -1.67 21.18 9.50
CA LEU A 288 -0.25 20.93 9.72
C LEU A 288 0.51 22.14 10.29
N GLY A 289 0.04 23.37 10.04
CA GLY A 289 0.64 24.62 10.50
C GLY A 289 1.92 25.03 9.75
N ASN A 290 2.84 24.08 9.51
CA ASN A 290 4.12 24.31 8.83
C ASN A 290 4.13 23.82 7.36
N GLY A 291 3.02 23.26 6.88
CA GLY A 291 2.85 22.72 5.53
C GLY A 291 3.56 21.38 5.29
N ILE A 292 3.28 20.76 4.14
CA ILE A 292 3.78 19.40 3.81
C ILE A 292 5.31 19.39 3.57
N ARG A 293 5.87 20.51 3.07
CA ARG A 293 7.27 20.58 2.62
C ARG A 293 8.30 20.44 3.74
N SER A 294 7.91 20.70 4.98
CA SER A 294 8.77 20.58 6.16
C SER A 294 8.60 19.26 6.93
N LEU A 295 7.66 18.40 6.53
CA LEU A 295 7.35 17.17 7.26
C LEU A 295 8.41 16.08 7.05
N GLY A 296 8.56 15.22 8.06
CA GLY A 296 9.34 13.98 7.97
C GLY A 296 10.84 14.16 7.71
N VAL A 297 11.38 15.37 7.91
CA VAL A 297 12.82 15.62 7.78
C VAL A 297 13.54 15.04 9.00
N VAL A 298 14.11 13.85 8.82
CA VAL A 298 14.93 13.18 9.83
C VAL A 298 16.22 13.97 10.12
N PRO A 299 16.54 14.31 11.38
CA PRO A 299 17.78 14.99 11.74
C PRO A 299 19.03 14.18 11.39
N GLU A 300 20.13 14.83 11.04
CA GLU A 300 21.37 14.17 10.60
C GLU A 300 21.88 13.11 11.59
N THR A 301 21.81 13.38 12.90
CA THR A 301 22.20 12.43 13.95
C THR A 301 21.40 11.12 13.90
N GLU A 302 20.10 11.20 13.60
CA GLU A 302 19.24 10.02 13.42
C GLU A 302 19.48 9.34 12.08
N GLN A 303 19.71 10.10 11.01
CA GLN A 303 20.08 9.52 9.71
C GLN A 303 21.34 8.67 9.82
N ILE A 304 22.38 9.15 10.52
CA ILE A 304 23.61 8.40 10.76
C ILE A 304 23.29 7.09 11.49
N LYS A 305 22.47 7.15 12.56
CA LYS A 305 22.07 5.96 13.32
C LYS A 305 21.34 4.95 12.43
N TYR A 306 20.38 5.38 11.62
CA TYR A 306 19.63 4.50 10.72
C TYR A 306 20.50 3.87 9.64
N VAL A 307 21.45 4.64 9.10
CA VAL A 307 22.41 4.13 8.11
C VAL A 307 23.32 3.08 8.73
N ARG A 308 23.88 3.31 9.93
CA ARG A 308 24.73 2.31 10.60
C ARG A 308 23.96 1.02 10.91
N GLN A 309 22.72 1.14 11.37
CA GLN A 309 21.85 -0.02 11.57
C GLN A 309 21.58 -0.79 10.26
N ALA A 310 21.35 -0.08 9.15
CA ALA A 310 21.17 -0.70 7.85
C ALA A 310 22.46 -1.39 7.35
N GLU A 311 23.63 -0.82 7.61
CA GLU A 311 24.92 -1.43 7.28
C GLU A 311 25.14 -2.74 8.06
N ASP A 312 24.77 -2.78 9.34
CA ASP A 312 24.87 -4.00 10.15
C ASP A 312 23.95 -5.12 9.63
N VAL A 313 22.74 -4.79 9.18
CA VAL A 313 21.79 -5.75 8.61
C VAL A 313 22.26 -6.32 7.28
N LEU A 314 22.93 -5.52 6.44
CA LEU A 314 23.42 -5.94 5.12
C LEU A 314 24.67 -6.81 5.17
N ARG A 315 25.23 -7.05 6.37
CA ARG A 315 26.29 -8.05 6.51
C ARG A 315 25.71 -9.43 6.22
N PRO A 316 26.49 -10.36 5.62
CA PRO A 316 26.00 -11.60 4.99
C PRO A 316 25.21 -12.58 5.87
N GLU A 317 25.05 -12.28 7.16
CA GLU A 317 24.50 -13.15 8.19
C GLU A 317 22.99 -12.95 8.41
N SER A 318 22.39 -11.85 7.93
CA SER A 318 20.94 -11.63 8.06
C SER A 318 20.17 -12.53 7.10
N LYS A 319 19.20 -13.31 7.59
CA LYS A 319 18.36 -14.19 6.75
C LYS A 319 16.95 -13.63 6.50
N ASN A 320 16.62 -12.48 7.07
CA ASN A 320 15.27 -11.93 7.00
C ASN A 320 15.13 -10.96 5.80
N ALA A 321 14.30 -11.32 4.83
CA ALA A 321 14.06 -10.50 3.63
C ALA A 321 13.45 -9.12 3.96
N THR A 322 12.58 -9.03 4.97
CA THR A 322 11.97 -7.76 5.39
C THR A 322 13.01 -6.82 5.99
N ASP A 323 13.91 -7.35 6.81
CA ASP A 323 14.99 -6.55 7.42
C ASP A 323 15.95 -6.04 6.34
N HIS A 324 16.30 -6.90 5.38
CA HIS A 324 17.10 -6.52 4.23
C HIS A 324 16.44 -5.44 3.36
N TYR A 325 15.14 -5.56 3.10
CA TYR A 325 14.38 -4.55 2.37
C TYR A 325 14.46 -3.18 3.06
N GLU A 326 14.15 -3.15 4.36
CA GLU A 326 14.17 -1.93 5.17
C GLU A 326 15.56 -1.28 5.20
N ALA A 327 16.62 -2.10 5.33
CA ALA A 327 17.99 -1.63 5.30
C ALA A 327 18.33 -0.98 3.95
N LEU A 328 18.09 -1.67 2.83
CA LEU A 328 18.35 -1.13 1.49
C LEU A 328 17.55 0.14 1.21
N TYR A 329 16.29 0.16 1.65
CA TYR A 329 15.42 1.33 1.55
C TYR A 329 16.02 2.53 2.29
N ARG A 330 16.43 2.37 3.55
CA ARG A 330 17.07 3.43 4.35
C ARG A 330 18.33 3.94 3.69
N LEU A 331 19.16 3.05 3.16
CA LEU A 331 20.35 3.46 2.42
C LEU A 331 19.99 4.25 1.17
N ALA A 332 18.93 3.90 0.44
CA ALA A 332 18.46 4.64 -0.73
C ALA A 332 17.84 6.01 -0.38
N VAL A 333 17.27 6.17 0.81
CA VAL A 333 16.67 7.42 1.30
C VAL A 333 17.73 8.38 1.86
N PHE A 334 18.62 7.91 2.73
CA PHE A 334 19.64 8.72 3.40
C PHE A 334 20.93 8.81 2.57
N ASP A 335 20.80 9.21 1.32
CA ASP A 335 21.89 9.32 0.35
C ASP A 335 22.96 10.37 0.71
N ASP A 336 22.66 11.22 1.70
CA ASP A 336 23.59 12.20 2.22
C ASP A 336 24.58 11.67 3.28
N ILE A 337 24.43 10.43 3.73
CA ILE A 337 25.34 9.82 4.70
C ILE A 337 26.37 8.94 3.98
N SER A 338 27.63 9.07 4.39
CA SER A 338 28.75 8.25 3.91
C SER A 338 28.61 6.80 4.39
N LEU A 339 28.77 5.87 3.45
CA LEU A 339 28.75 4.44 3.69
C LEU A 339 30.17 3.92 3.95
N SER A 340 30.25 2.81 4.68
CA SER A 340 31.47 2.03 4.81
C SER A 340 31.87 1.45 3.45
N ARG A 341 33.17 1.16 3.29
CA ARG A 341 33.69 0.49 2.09
C ARG A 341 32.96 -0.83 1.85
N GLU A 342 32.91 -1.68 2.86
CA GLU A 342 32.28 -3.02 2.81
C GLU A 342 30.83 -2.93 2.33
N THR A 343 30.04 -1.99 2.86
CA THR A 343 28.65 -1.77 2.43
C THR A 343 28.57 -1.38 0.95
N ILE A 344 29.45 -0.50 0.47
CA ILE A 344 29.45 -0.11 -0.95
C ILE A 344 29.72 -1.34 -1.83
N GLU A 345 30.68 -2.18 -1.44
CA GLU A 345 31.01 -3.41 -2.16
C GLU A 345 29.79 -4.36 -2.18
N SER A 346 29.16 -4.61 -1.04
CA SER A 346 27.95 -5.44 -0.94
C SER A 346 26.78 -4.91 -1.78
N LEU A 347 26.58 -3.59 -1.82
CA LEU A 347 25.53 -2.99 -2.65
C LEU A 347 25.81 -3.15 -4.15
N ILE A 348 27.08 -3.05 -4.57
CA ILE A 348 27.45 -3.27 -5.98
C ILE A 348 27.18 -4.72 -6.35
N ASP A 349 27.65 -5.67 -5.52
CA ASP A 349 27.44 -7.09 -5.74
C ASP A 349 25.94 -7.41 -5.82
N LEU A 350 25.15 -6.92 -4.86
CA LEU A 350 23.70 -7.11 -4.83
C LEU A 350 23.00 -6.48 -6.03
N ALA A 351 23.47 -5.34 -6.53
CA ALA A 351 22.91 -4.68 -7.71
C ALA A 351 23.09 -5.52 -9.00
N PHE A 352 24.10 -6.38 -9.08
CA PHE A 352 24.37 -7.21 -10.26
C PHE A 352 24.17 -8.71 -10.06
N GLN A 353 23.86 -9.14 -8.84
CA GLN A 353 23.57 -10.54 -8.52
C GLN A 353 22.29 -10.99 -9.23
N GLN A 354 22.42 -11.97 -10.14
CA GLN A 354 21.29 -12.50 -10.91
C GLN A 354 20.26 -13.26 -10.05
N SER A 355 20.71 -13.84 -8.95
CA SER A 355 19.85 -14.60 -8.03
C SER A 355 19.16 -13.74 -6.97
N ALA A 356 19.50 -12.44 -6.88
CA ALA A 356 18.86 -11.56 -5.91
C ALA A 356 17.45 -11.21 -6.39
N PRO A 357 16.46 -11.11 -5.48
CA PRO A 357 15.18 -10.53 -5.81
C PRO A 357 15.38 -9.16 -6.50
N HIS A 358 14.69 -8.96 -7.62
CA HIS A 358 14.94 -7.81 -8.50
C HIS A 358 14.89 -6.47 -7.75
N TYR A 359 13.98 -6.33 -6.79
CA TYR A 359 13.85 -5.14 -5.95
C TYR A 359 15.03 -4.85 -5.03
N PHE A 360 15.73 -5.87 -4.53
CA PHE A 360 16.97 -5.67 -3.79
C PHE A 360 18.06 -5.11 -4.70
N SER A 361 18.17 -5.64 -5.92
CA SER A 361 19.09 -5.14 -6.95
C SER A 361 18.81 -3.68 -7.29
N GLU A 362 17.54 -3.29 -7.45
CA GLU A 362 17.12 -1.91 -7.76
C GLU A 362 17.38 -0.94 -6.60
N LEU A 363 17.05 -1.32 -5.36
CA LEU A 363 17.31 -0.46 -4.18
C LEU A 363 18.80 -0.29 -3.94
N ALA A 364 19.59 -1.37 -4.08
CA ALA A 364 21.04 -1.29 -3.99
C ALA A 364 21.63 -0.36 -5.06
N ALA A 365 21.19 -0.52 -6.32
CA ALA A 365 21.59 0.36 -7.41
C ALA A 365 21.17 1.83 -7.15
N THR A 366 19.99 2.05 -6.56
CA THR A 366 19.49 3.39 -6.19
C THR A 366 20.34 4.04 -5.11
N ALA A 367 20.65 3.30 -4.03
CA ALA A 367 21.50 3.76 -2.94
C ALA A 367 22.89 4.20 -3.44
N ILE A 368 23.47 3.45 -4.39
CA ILE A 368 24.75 3.83 -5.00
C ILE A 368 24.59 5.01 -5.96
N THR A 369 23.62 4.94 -6.88
CA THR A 369 23.48 5.92 -7.98
C THR A 369 23.26 7.33 -7.47
N ARG A 370 22.51 7.49 -6.37
CA ARG A 370 22.28 8.81 -5.77
C ARG A 370 23.54 9.40 -5.16
N ARG A 371 24.34 8.56 -4.51
CA ARG A 371 25.65 8.95 -3.95
C ARG A 371 26.70 9.26 -5.01
N LEU A 372 26.58 8.75 -6.24
CA LEU A 372 27.48 9.10 -7.36
C LEU A 372 27.48 10.60 -7.69
N ARG A 373 26.52 11.39 -7.23
CA ARG A 373 26.55 12.85 -7.39
C ARG A 373 27.67 13.52 -6.58
N ARG A 374 28.22 12.84 -5.58
CA ARG A 374 29.28 13.33 -4.70
C ARG A 374 30.67 13.04 -5.27
N GLU A 375 31.54 14.04 -5.32
CA GLU A 375 32.90 13.90 -5.91
C GLU A 375 33.73 12.82 -5.23
N ASN A 376 33.75 12.81 -3.89
CA ASN A 376 34.50 11.84 -3.10
C ASN A 376 34.04 10.39 -3.36
N PHE A 377 32.77 10.19 -3.67
CA PHE A 377 32.20 8.87 -3.94
C PHE A 377 32.57 8.36 -5.34
N LYS A 378 32.65 9.25 -6.35
CA LYS A 378 33.14 8.88 -7.69
C LYS A 378 34.59 8.41 -7.64
N SER A 379 35.44 9.13 -6.90
CA SER A 379 36.84 8.76 -6.70
C SER A 379 36.98 7.41 -5.99
N PHE A 380 36.16 7.16 -4.97
CA PHE A 380 36.12 5.86 -4.28
C PHE A 380 35.74 4.70 -5.22
N ILE A 381 34.68 4.84 -6.01
CA ILE A 381 34.25 3.81 -6.99
C ILE A 381 35.35 3.55 -8.03
N ALA A 382 36.03 4.60 -8.49
CA ALA A 382 37.16 4.46 -9.41
C ALA A 382 38.31 3.66 -8.79
N THR A 383 38.65 3.93 -7.52
CA THR A 383 39.69 3.20 -6.78
C THR A 383 39.28 1.75 -6.51
N TYR A 384 38.04 1.50 -6.08
CA TYR A 384 37.53 0.14 -5.85
C TYR A 384 37.66 -0.72 -7.11
N LEU A 385 37.17 -0.22 -8.25
CA LEU A 385 37.25 -0.91 -9.55
C LEU A 385 38.67 -1.11 -10.07
N SER A 386 39.64 -0.31 -9.62
CA SER A 386 41.05 -0.52 -9.93
C SER A 386 41.70 -1.61 -9.08
N SER A 387 41.11 -1.95 -7.93
CA SER A 387 41.66 -2.86 -6.92
C SER A 387 41.09 -4.29 -6.95
N THR A 388 39.90 -4.50 -7.53
CA THR A 388 39.28 -5.82 -7.67
C THR A 388 39.86 -6.58 -8.87
N SER A 389 40.81 -7.48 -8.58
CA SER A 389 41.59 -8.26 -9.55
C SER A 389 40.91 -9.53 -10.08
N LYS A 390 39.65 -9.80 -9.74
CA LYS A 390 38.94 -11.01 -10.18
C LYS A 390 37.54 -10.67 -10.67
N GLN A 391 37.37 -10.90 -11.98
CA GLN A 391 36.14 -10.86 -12.77
C GLN A 391 35.66 -9.46 -13.23
N GLN A 392 36.00 -9.21 -14.51
CA GLN A 392 35.55 -8.14 -15.40
C GLN A 392 36.11 -6.74 -15.13
N LYS A 393 37.04 -6.32 -16.01
CA LYS A 393 37.29 -4.90 -16.35
C LYS A 393 36.02 -4.28 -16.94
N VAL A 394 34.94 -4.17 -16.16
CA VAL A 394 33.81 -3.34 -16.52
C VAL A 394 34.32 -1.91 -16.41
N SER A 395 34.45 -1.21 -17.55
CA SER A 395 34.82 0.20 -17.53
C SER A 395 33.89 0.93 -16.55
N ILE A 396 34.41 1.84 -15.71
CA ILE A 396 33.62 2.64 -14.74
C ILE A 396 32.32 3.15 -15.37
N ARG A 397 32.40 3.58 -16.64
CA ARG A 397 31.26 3.99 -17.46
C ARG A 397 30.15 2.94 -17.57
N LYS A 398 30.49 1.70 -17.93
CA LYS A 398 29.55 0.57 -18.02
C LYS A 398 28.93 0.21 -16.66
N LEU A 399 29.70 0.28 -15.57
CA LEU A 399 29.15 0.05 -14.23
C LEU A 399 28.13 1.14 -13.88
N VAL A 400 28.52 2.41 -14.04
CA VAL A 400 27.65 3.56 -13.77
C VAL A 400 26.40 3.53 -14.64
N ASP A 401 26.53 3.18 -15.92
CA ASP A 401 25.40 3.06 -16.83
C ASP A 401 24.48 1.88 -16.44
N GLY A 402 25.06 0.75 -15.99
CA GLY A 402 24.31 -0.39 -15.47
C GLY A 402 23.53 -0.05 -14.19
N LEU A 403 24.18 0.62 -13.23
CA LEU A 403 23.54 1.10 -11.99
C LEU A 403 22.42 2.08 -12.30
N LYS A 404 22.63 3.06 -13.20
CA LYS A 404 21.60 4.02 -13.62
C LYS A 404 20.41 3.37 -14.35
N LYS A 405 20.63 2.26 -15.05
CA LYS A 405 19.55 1.49 -15.71
C LYS A 405 18.69 0.73 -14.70
N LYS A 406 19.29 0.27 -13.60
CA LYS A 406 18.62 -0.48 -12.52
C LYS A 406 18.08 0.42 -11.41
N SER A 407 18.56 1.65 -11.27
CA SER A 407 18.15 2.55 -10.20
C SER A 407 16.73 3.08 -10.40
N ILE A 408 16.01 3.23 -9.29
CA ILE A 408 14.71 3.91 -9.22
C ILE A 408 14.92 5.39 -9.52
N ARG A 409 14.48 5.82 -10.70
CA ARG A 409 14.54 7.24 -11.09
C ARG A 409 13.50 8.02 -10.29
N PRO A 410 13.86 9.18 -9.70
CA PRO A 410 12.86 10.11 -9.22
C PRO A 410 12.13 10.72 -10.43
N LEU A 411 10.81 10.81 -10.34
CA LEU A 411 9.99 11.64 -11.23
C LEU A 411 10.34 13.13 -11.07
#